data_AF-V4Y249-F1
#
_entry.id   AF-V4Y249-F1
#
_cell.length_a   1.000
_cell.length_b   1.000
_cell.length_c   1.000
_cell.angle_alpha   90.00
_cell.angle_beta   90.00
_cell.angle_gamma   90.00
#
_symmetry.space_group_name_H-M   'P 1'
#
loop_
_entity.id
_entity.type
_entity.pdbx_description
1 polymer ?
#
loop_
_entity_poly.entity_id
_entity_poly.type
_entity_poly.pdbx_seq_one_letter_code
_entity_poly.pdbx_strand_id
1 'polypeptide(L)'
;MRLRTAIAEHKRRHGERYPAERPTTVGAFTGDGGRLVHIGPDGDAHDCSYALSSVGGTDRIQIGIAGGGGIRWLADLETTRQHYDGDTPLVETEYDAGRYTIHQFDLVVDDVHLTHVVLRGAPPADADLVASCAFAPDMAEGRVGNLVHEEAGPDGGDVVEVFHRREHDFLTASTGLSAAHGQRQTSIGQLLGEGGGAPHRGEIDEREDTSLTPDVVVRAPFERDGRTERVTLVSRTVVDDEPTGSGPRPGDAGEQIGDRLAEDAVRDRRLAAVSQTAAAHADTDSIRAAAAERAPSVPDAVPRQETVASDLRVLELLTAESGGRIAGPEFDPFYAASGGYGYTWFRDEAEASSALLAASEELGLD
;
A
#
# COMPACT_ATOMS: atom_id res chain seq x y z
N MET A 1 -9.90 -10.51 -0.19
CA MET A 1 -10.69 -9.48 -0.89
C MET A 1 -12.02 -9.22 -0.15
N ARG A 2 -12.46 -7.96 -0.05
CA ARG A 2 -13.72 -7.59 0.64
C ARG A 2 -14.91 -7.52 -0.33
N LEU A 3 -16.14 -7.60 0.16
CA LEU A 3 -17.36 -7.50 -0.65
C LEU A 3 -17.44 -6.15 -1.38
N ARG A 4 -17.17 -5.05 -0.66
CA ARG A 4 -17.21 -3.69 -1.24
C ARG A 4 -16.18 -3.54 -2.34
N THR A 5 -15.01 -4.13 -2.14
CA THR A 5 -13.92 -4.21 -3.10
C THR A 5 -14.33 -4.97 -4.35
N ALA A 6 -14.90 -6.17 -4.19
CA ALA A 6 -15.40 -6.97 -5.29
C ALA A 6 -16.50 -6.24 -6.09
N ILE A 7 -17.38 -5.48 -5.43
CA ILE A 7 -18.39 -4.65 -6.10
C ILE A 7 -17.75 -3.50 -6.87
N ALA A 8 -16.75 -2.83 -6.29
CA ALA A 8 -16.04 -1.74 -6.94
C ALA A 8 -15.32 -2.24 -8.21
N GLU A 9 -14.64 -3.38 -8.14
CA GLU A 9 -14.05 -4.00 -9.33
C GLU A 9 -15.10 -4.40 -10.34
N HIS A 10 -16.21 -5.00 -9.89
CA HIS A 10 -17.28 -5.42 -10.78
C HIS A 10 -17.82 -4.26 -11.60
N LYS A 11 -17.97 -3.08 -10.98
CA LYS A 11 -18.39 -1.86 -11.68
C LYS A 11 -17.34 -1.39 -12.68
N ARG A 12 -16.08 -1.33 -12.27
CA ARG A 12 -14.97 -0.87 -13.13
C ARG A 12 -14.82 -1.74 -14.37
N ARG A 13 -14.90 -3.04 -14.17
CA ARG A 13 -14.56 -4.07 -15.16
C ARG A 13 -15.81 -4.73 -15.72
N HIS A 14 -16.93 -4.01 -15.67
CA HIS A 14 -18.23 -4.54 -16.06
C HIS A 14 -18.19 -5.04 -17.52
N GLY A 15 -18.50 -6.32 -17.71
CA GLY A 15 -18.46 -6.99 -19.02
C GLY A 15 -17.15 -7.73 -19.32
N GLU A 16 -16.12 -7.60 -18.48
CA GLU A 16 -14.92 -8.43 -18.55
C GLU A 16 -15.14 -9.82 -17.92
N ARG A 17 -14.17 -10.72 -18.14
CA ARG A 17 -14.16 -12.04 -17.53
C ARG A 17 -13.65 -11.91 -16.09
N TYR A 18 -14.41 -12.43 -15.12
CA TYR A 18 -14.17 -12.29 -13.67
C TYR A 18 -14.12 -10.83 -13.21
N PRO A 19 -15.20 -10.05 -13.45
CA PRO A 19 -15.21 -8.61 -13.20
C PRO A 19 -15.06 -8.27 -11.70
N ALA A 20 -15.34 -9.21 -10.81
CA ALA A 20 -15.20 -9.03 -9.36
C ALA A 20 -13.80 -9.37 -8.83
N GLU A 21 -12.87 -9.86 -9.67
CA GLU A 21 -11.48 -10.15 -9.30
C GLU A 21 -10.56 -8.97 -9.57
N ARG A 22 -9.41 -8.95 -8.87
CA ARG A 22 -8.32 -7.98 -9.02
C ARG A 22 -7.07 -8.63 -9.60
N PRO A 23 -7.10 -9.04 -10.88
CA PRO A 23 -6.05 -9.83 -11.47
C PRO A 23 -4.71 -9.14 -11.30
N THR A 24 -3.81 -9.84 -10.65
CA THR A 24 -2.40 -9.47 -10.50
C THR A 24 -1.56 -9.92 -11.69
N THR A 25 -2.20 -10.34 -12.78
CA THR A 25 -1.56 -10.80 -14.02
C THR A 25 -0.98 -9.65 -14.86
N VAL A 26 -1.37 -8.42 -14.55
CA VAL A 26 -0.80 -7.17 -15.08
C VAL A 26 -0.41 -6.32 -13.87
N GLY A 27 0.70 -5.59 -13.98
CA GLY A 27 1.23 -4.81 -12.87
C GLY A 27 2.62 -5.29 -12.45
N ALA A 28 3.05 -4.82 -11.29
CA ALA A 28 4.27 -5.25 -10.62
C ALA A 28 4.04 -5.40 -9.11
N PHE A 29 5.00 -5.99 -8.41
CA PHE A 29 4.96 -6.18 -6.97
C PHE A 29 6.16 -5.54 -6.31
N THR A 30 5.93 -4.93 -5.15
CA THR A 30 7.00 -4.51 -4.26
C THR A 30 6.72 -5.07 -2.86
N GLY A 31 7.76 -5.38 -2.10
CA GLY A 31 7.60 -6.08 -0.84
C GLY A 31 8.89 -6.14 -0.05
N ASP A 32 8.73 -6.24 1.26
CA ASP A 32 9.82 -6.34 2.24
C ASP A 32 9.21 -6.79 3.59
N GLY A 33 9.95 -7.59 4.36
CA GLY A 33 9.56 -7.96 5.73
C GLY A 33 8.18 -8.61 5.89
N GLY A 34 7.70 -9.35 4.88
CA GLY A 34 6.37 -9.99 4.91
C GLY A 34 5.20 -9.07 4.53
N ARG A 35 5.48 -7.83 4.12
CA ARG A 35 4.54 -6.97 3.39
C ARG A 35 4.76 -7.11 1.89
N LEU A 36 3.68 -7.27 1.14
CA LEU A 36 3.66 -7.43 -0.31
C LEU A 36 2.55 -6.57 -0.88
N VAL A 37 2.89 -5.66 -1.79
CA VAL A 37 1.94 -4.72 -2.40
C VAL A 37 1.98 -4.89 -3.91
N HIS A 38 0.81 -5.05 -4.50
CA HIS A 38 0.62 -5.03 -5.95
C HIS A 38 0.40 -3.60 -6.43
N ILE A 39 1.08 -3.24 -7.53
CA ILE A 39 1.00 -1.94 -8.19
C ILE A 39 0.42 -2.14 -9.60
N GLY A 40 -0.81 -1.68 -9.79
CA GLY A 40 -1.48 -1.69 -11.08
C GLY A 40 -0.88 -0.67 -12.05
N PRO A 41 -0.96 -0.91 -13.37
CA PRO A 41 -0.51 0.07 -14.37
C PRO A 41 -1.33 1.37 -14.32
N ASP A 42 -2.54 1.33 -13.78
CA ASP A 42 -3.44 2.45 -13.52
C ASP A 42 -3.05 3.28 -12.28
N GLY A 43 -2.01 2.87 -11.55
CA GLY A 43 -1.51 3.55 -10.35
C GLY A 43 -2.25 3.19 -9.07
N ASP A 44 -3.25 2.31 -9.15
CA ASP A 44 -3.89 1.73 -7.97
C ASP A 44 -2.89 0.77 -7.29
N ALA A 45 -2.81 0.82 -5.96
CA ALA A 45 -2.02 -0.12 -5.16
C ALA A 45 -2.91 -0.86 -4.15
N HIS A 46 -2.56 -2.11 -3.83
CA HIS A 46 -3.22 -2.86 -2.75
C HIS A 46 -2.31 -3.91 -2.10
N ASP A 47 -2.51 -4.13 -0.82
CA ASP A 47 -1.79 -5.14 -0.03
C ASP A 47 -2.25 -6.57 -0.39
N CYS A 48 -1.27 -7.42 -0.64
CA CYS A 48 -1.35 -8.88 -0.78
C CYS A 48 -0.63 -9.60 0.38
N SER A 49 -0.31 -8.86 1.44
CA SER A 49 0.49 -9.26 2.60
C SER A 49 -0.14 -10.39 3.43
N TYR A 50 -1.47 -10.52 3.41
CA TYR A 50 -2.19 -11.44 4.30
C TYR A 50 -1.73 -12.90 4.20
N ALA A 51 -1.37 -13.37 3.00
CA ALA A 51 -0.88 -14.75 2.83
C ALA A 51 0.54 -14.97 3.38
N LEU A 52 1.32 -13.90 3.57
CA LEU A 52 2.69 -13.94 4.09
C LEU A 52 2.75 -13.67 5.60
N SER A 53 1.97 -12.70 6.08
CA SER A 53 2.07 -12.17 7.45
C SER A 53 0.76 -12.16 8.21
N SER A 54 -0.36 -12.59 7.60
CA SER A 54 -1.72 -12.46 8.17
C SER A 54 -2.16 -11.02 8.46
N VAL A 55 -1.44 -10.04 7.90
CA VAL A 55 -1.74 -8.60 8.00
C VAL A 55 -2.64 -8.19 6.83
N GLY A 56 -3.73 -7.47 7.11
CA GLY A 56 -4.68 -7.04 6.08
C GLY A 56 -4.20 -5.81 5.30
N GLY A 57 -3.72 -4.81 6.01
CA GLY A 57 -3.13 -3.58 5.48
C GLY A 57 -4.11 -2.76 4.65
N THR A 58 -3.58 -2.19 3.56
CA THR A 58 -4.34 -1.31 2.67
C THR A 58 -5.01 -2.11 1.56
N ASP A 59 -6.32 -2.22 1.62
CA ASP A 59 -7.09 -2.91 0.58
C ASP A 59 -7.12 -2.12 -0.73
N ARG A 60 -7.04 -0.78 -0.74
CA ARG A 60 -6.83 -0.02 -1.98
C ARG A 60 -6.25 1.36 -1.70
N ILE A 61 -5.31 1.80 -2.52
CA ILE A 61 -4.87 3.20 -2.65
C ILE A 61 -5.12 3.61 -4.09
N GLN A 62 -5.84 4.72 -4.29
CA GLN A 62 -6.00 5.35 -5.59
C GLN A 62 -5.39 6.74 -5.55
N ILE A 63 -4.57 7.08 -6.53
CA ILE A 63 -3.85 8.35 -6.59
C ILE A 63 -4.45 9.27 -7.66
N GLY A 64 -4.58 10.55 -7.32
CA GLY A 64 -4.99 11.60 -8.23
C GLY A 64 -4.23 12.90 -7.99
N ILE A 65 -4.20 13.75 -9.02
CA ILE A 65 -3.63 15.10 -8.95
C ILE A 65 -4.77 16.11 -8.95
N ALA A 66 -4.95 16.80 -7.83
CA ALA A 66 -5.84 17.95 -7.75
C ALA A 66 -5.15 19.18 -8.34
N GLY A 67 -5.90 19.95 -9.14
CA GLY A 67 -5.42 21.21 -9.69
C GLY A 67 -6.27 21.71 -10.85
N GLY A 68 -6.24 23.01 -11.12
CA GLY A 68 -6.96 23.59 -12.27
C GLY A 68 -8.48 23.41 -12.26
N GLY A 69 -9.09 23.22 -11.08
CA GLY A 69 -10.54 23.12 -10.91
C GLY A 69 -11.09 21.70 -10.69
N GLY A 70 -10.29 20.65 -10.85
CA GLY A 70 -10.72 19.26 -10.68
C GLY A 70 -9.61 18.34 -10.20
N ILE A 71 -9.87 17.04 -10.28
CA ILE A 71 -8.92 15.97 -9.93
C ILE A 71 -8.76 15.10 -11.16
N ARG A 72 -7.51 14.81 -11.51
CA ARG A 72 -7.16 13.81 -12.52
C ARG A 72 -6.63 12.57 -11.84
N TRP A 73 -7.41 11.51 -11.85
CA TRP A 73 -7.01 10.20 -11.33
C TRP A 73 -6.03 9.55 -12.28
N LEU A 74 -5.00 8.91 -11.75
CA LEU A 74 -3.99 8.21 -12.56
C LEU A 74 -4.63 7.08 -13.38
N ALA A 75 -5.67 6.44 -12.84
CA ALA A 75 -6.43 5.40 -13.53
C ALA A 75 -7.14 5.87 -14.82
N ASP A 76 -7.35 7.19 -14.98
CA ASP A 76 -7.93 7.77 -16.19
C ASP A 76 -6.87 8.23 -17.20
N LEU A 77 -5.57 8.09 -16.88
CA LEU A 77 -4.46 8.51 -17.73
C LEU A 77 -3.91 7.34 -18.54
N GLU A 78 -3.24 7.68 -19.65
CA GLU A 78 -2.51 6.68 -20.43
C GLU A 78 -1.20 6.34 -19.72
N THR A 79 -1.08 5.10 -19.25
CA THR A 79 0.16 4.53 -18.75
C THR A 79 1.12 4.34 -19.92
N THR A 80 2.20 5.11 -19.94
CA THR A 80 3.22 5.02 -21.00
C THR A 80 4.17 3.86 -20.74
N ARG A 81 4.46 3.57 -19.47
CA ARG A 81 5.39 2.51 -19.08
C ARG A 81 5.21 2.11 -17.61
N GLN A 82 5.42 0.83 -17.31
CA GLN A 82 5.67 0.34 -15.97
C GLN A 82 6.87 -0.63 -15.99
N HIS A 83 7.79 -0.49 -15.04
CA HIS A 83 8.97 -1.34 -14.94
C HIS A 83 9.59 -1.30 -13.55
N TYR A 84 10.45 -2.28 -13.25
CA TYR A 84 11.34 -2.21 -12.09
C TYR A 84 12.53 -1.28 -12.39
N ASP A 85 13.00 -0.54 -11.38
CA ASP A 85 14.25 0.22 -11.45
C ASP A 85 15.44 -0.75 -11.30
N GLY A 86 15.98 -1.21 -12.43
CA GLY A 86 17.00 -2.25 -12.47
C GLY A 86 16.51 -3.58 -11.89
N ASP A 87 17.34 -4.18 -11.04
CA ASP A 87 17.05 -5.45 -10.37
C ASP A 87 16.37 -5.28 -8.99
N THR A 88 16.05 -4.05 -8.60
CA THR A 88 15.44 -3.73 -7.30
C THR A 88 13.94 -4.07 -7.27
N PRO A 89 13.31 -4.08 -6.08
CA PRO A 89 11.85 -4.14 -5.96
C PRO A 89 11.15 -2.78 -6.12
N LEU A 90 11.84 -1.72 -6.56
CA LEU A 90 11.24 -0.42 -6.85
C LEU A 90 10.50 -0.46 -8.19
N VAL A 91 9.22 -0.13 -8.17
CA VAL A 91 8.39 -0.05 -9.38
C VAL A 91 8.25 1.41 -9.80
N GLU A 92 8.62 1.73 -11.04
CA GLU A 92 8.32 3.04 -11.66
C GLU A 92 7.20 2.89 -12.69
N THR A 93 6.12 3.64 -12.50
CA THR A 93 5.01 3.78 -13.45
C THR A 93 4.95 5.21 -13.98
N GLU A 94 4.92 5.35 -15.29
CA GLU A 94 4.93 6.63 -16.01
C GLU A 94 3.58 6.88 -16.69
N TYR A 95 3.07 8.11 -16.57
CA TYR A 95 1.79 8.53 -17.16
C TYR A 95 1.94 9.80 -17.99
N ASP A 96 1.22 9.87 -19.11
CA ASP A 96 1.06 11.09 -19.89
C ASP A 96 -0.17 11.88 -19.41
N ALA A 97 0.06 13.08 -18.85
CA ALA A 97 -0.99 14.02 -18.45
C ALA A 97 -1.09 15.24 -19.40
N GLY A 98 -0.54 15.10 -20.61
CA GLY A 98 -0.56 16.04 -21.71
C GLY A 98 0.50 17.15 -21.59
N ARG A 99 0.33 18.07 -20.63
CA ARG A 99 1.26 19.20 -20.43
C ARG A 99 2.42 18.90 -19.47
N TYR A 100 2.37 17.75 -18.83
CA TYR A 100 3.35 17.25 -17.89
C TYR A 100 3.27 15.72 -17.87
N THR A 101 4.32 15.07 -17.39
CA THR A 101 4.33 13.65 -17.09
C THR A 101 4.25 13.44 -15.59
N ILE A 102 3.71 12.29 -15.19
CA ILE A 102 3.68 11.84 -13.81
C ILE A 102 4.55 10.59 -13.73
N HIS A 103 5.49 10.59 -12.80
CA HIS A 103 6.29 9.41 -12.44
C HIS A 103 5.87 8.98 -11.04
N GLN A 104 5.32 7.79 -10.92
CA GLN A 104 4.97 7.15 -9.66
C GLN A 104 6.00 6.07 -9.35
N PHE A 105 6.57 6.11 -8.15
CA PHE A 105 7.57 5.20 -7.63
C PHE A 105 7.00 4.48 -6.42
N ASP A 106 6.88 3.17 -6.47
CA ASP A 106 6.36 2.35 -5.37
C ASP A 106 7.43 1.40 -4.83
N LEU A 107 7.64 1.46 -3.53
CA LEU A 107 8.61 0.63 -2.81
C LEU A 107 8.08 0.26 -1.43
N VAL A 108 8.28 -0.99 -1.03
CA VAL A 108 8.12 -1.40 0.37
C VAL A 108 9.48 -1.44 1.08
N VAL A 109 9.55 -0.82 2.26
CA VAL A 109 10.72 -0.73 3.14
C VAL A 109 10.25 -0.96 4.55
N ASP A 110 10.75 -1.96 5.28
CA ASP A 110 10.60 -1.88 6.74
C ASP A 110 9.21 -2.23 7.30
N ASP A 111 8.27 -2.77 6.52
CA ASP A 111 6.78 -2.78 6.74
C ASP A 111 6.01 -1.58 6.14
N VAL A 112 6.70 -0.64 5.50
CA VAL A 112 6.14 0.62 5.00
C VAL A 112 6.03 0.60 3.48
N HIS A 113 4.85 0.91 2.94
CA HIS A 113 4.66 1.16 1.52
C HIS A 113 4.82 2.66 1.23
N LEU A 114 5.78 2.99 0.38
CA LEU A 114 6.09 4.31 -0.12
C LEU A 114 5.51 4.46 -1.53
N THR A 115 4.71 5.51 -1.76
CA THR A 115 4.28 5.94 -3.09
C THR A 115 4.81 7.35 -3.33
N HIS A 116 5.94 7.46 -4.03
CA HIS A 116 6.58 8.72 -4.38
C HIS A 116 6.13 9.20 -5.76
N VAL A 117 5.59 10.40 -5.85
CA VAL A 117 5.04 10.97 -7.08
C VAL A 117 5.84 12.21 -7.48
N VAL A 118 6.27 12.24 -8.75
CA VAL A 118 7.00 13.36 -9.35
C VAL A 118 6.27 13.87 -10.58
N LEU A 119 5.93 15.16 -10.59
CA LEU A 119 5.39 15.87 -11.74
C LEU A 119 6.52 16.58 -12.49
N ARG A 120 6.57 16.39 -13.82
CA ARG A 120 7.59 17.01 -14.68
C ARG A 120 6.94 17.76 -15.84
N GLY A 121 7.30 19.03 -16.05
CA GLY A 121 6.79 19.85 -17.15
C GLY A 121 5.99 21.06 -16.67
N ALA A 122 4.73 21.16 -17.08
CA ALA A 122 3.82 22.23 -16.66
C ALA A 122 2.59 21.67 -15.93
N PRO A 123 2.75 21.16 -14.68
CA PRO A 123 1.61 20.75 -13.86
C PRO A 123 0.67 21.94 -13.56
N PRO A 124 -0.57 21.67 -13.10
CA PRO A 124 -1.46 22.73 -12.61
C PRO A 124 -0.77 23.58 -11.54
N ALA A 125 -1.09 24.87 -11.49
CA ALA A 125 -0.70 25.70 -10.34
C ALA A 125 -1.38 25.19 -9.07
N ASP A 126 -0.65 25.22 -7.95
CA ASP A 126 -1.10 24.75 -6.63
C ASP A 126 -1.65 23.31 -6.71
N ALA A 127 -0.88 22.42 -7.35
CA ALA A 127 -1.23 21.02 -7.42
C ALA A 127 -1.09 20.36 -6.05
N ASP A 128 -2.04 19.48 -5.72
CA ASP A 128 -1.98 18.61 -4.55
C ASP A 128 -2.11 17.16 -5.00
N LEU A 129 -1.40 16.27 -4.32
CA LEU A 129 -1.67 14.84 -4.37
C LEU A 129 -2.95 14.58 -3.59
N VAL A 130 -3.86 13.82 -4.19
CA VAL A 130 -5.06 13.29 -3.54
C VAL A 130 -4.95 11.78 -3.52
N ALA A 131 -5.14 11.17 -2.36
CA ALA A 131 -5.24 9.72 -2.25
C ALA A 131 -6.59 9.32 -1.64
N SER A 132 -7.32 8.44 -2.32
CA SER A 132 -8.49 7.75 -1.78
C SER A 132 -8.06 6.35 -1.36
N CYS A 133 -8.07 6.11 -0.06
CA CYS A 133 -7.57 4.88 0.55
C CYS A 133 -8.70 4.11 1.21
N ALA A 134 -8.71 2.80 1.02
CA ALA A 134 -9.59 1.88 1.71
C ALA A 134 -8.72 0.88 2.47
N PHE A 135 -8.79 0.89 3.80
CA PHE A 135 -7.99 0.03 4.68
C PHE A 135 -8.78 -1.19 5.11
N ALA A 136 -8.11 -2.31 5.38
CA ALA A 136 -8.75 -3.54 5.84
C ALA A 136 -7.99 -4.17 7.02
N PRO A 137 -7.82 -3.45 8.14
CA PRO A 137 -7.15 -4.00 9.31
C PRO A 137 -7.88 -5.27 9.80
N ASP A 138 -7.14 -6.32 10.12
CA ASP A 138 -7.63 -7.68 10.41
C ASP A 138 -8.55 -8.26 9.31
N MET A 139 -8.45 -7.78 8.07
CA MET A 139 -9.38 -8.06 6.97
C MET A 139 -10.85 -7.71 7.29
N ALA A 140 -11.08 -6.81 8.25
CA ALA A 140 -12.41 -6.44 8.71
C ALA A 140 -13.11 -5.45 7.75
N GLU A 141 -14.42 -5.63 7.57
CA GLU A 141 -15.27 -4.71 6.77
C GLU A 141 -16.04 -3.69 7.62
N GLY A 142 -16.09 -3.88 8.93
CA GLY A 142 -16.88 -3.04 9.84
C GLY A 142 -16.27 -2.99 11.23
N ARG A 143 -16.70 -1.99 12.02
CA ARG A 143 -16.09 -1.63 13.31
C ARG A 143 -14.62 -1.22 13.17
N VAL A 144 -14.27 -0.68 12.01
CA VAL A 144 -12.96 -0.08 11.75
C VAL A 144 -13.03 1.37 12.23
N GLY A 145 -12.16 1.72 13.16
CA GLY A 145 -12.02 3.11 13.62
C GLY A 145 -11.09 3.87 12.68
N ASN A 146 -11.32 5.17 12.52
CA ASN A 146 -10.33 6.09 11.98
C ASN A 146 -10.12 7.24 12.96
N LEU A 147 -8.89 7.74 13.03
CA LEU A 147 -8.47 8.88 13.83
C LEU A 147 -7.57 9.76 12.97
N VAL A 148 -7.72 11.07 13.12
CA VAL A 148 -6.81 12.05 12.53
C VAL A 148 -6.00 12.64 13.68
N HIS A 149 -4.69 12.44 13.62
CA HIS A 149 -3.72 13.02 14.54
C HIS A 149 -3.23 14.33 13.95
N GLU A 150 -3.84 15.42 14.40
CA GLU A 150 -3.54 16.79 13.94
C GLU A 150 -2.10 17.16 14.30
N GLU A 151 -1.38 17.77 13.34
CA GLU A 151 0.00 18.24 13.50
C GLU A 151 1.03 17.18 13.94
N ALA A 152 0.72 15.89 13.82
CA ALA A 152 1.58 14.79 14.22
C ALA A 152 2.56 14.33 13.12
N GLY A 153 2.37 14.80 11.88
CA GLY A 153 3.10 14.41 10.68
C GLY A 153 4.24 15.34 10.31
N PRO A 154 4.93 15.06 9.18
CA PRO A 154 5.92 15.96 8.59
C PRO A 154 5.34 17.36 8.35
N ASP A 155 6.17 18.39 8.51
CA ASP A 155 5.79 19.80 8.36
C ASP A 155 4.57 20.27 9.18
N GLY A 156 4.24 19.55 10.26
CA GLY A 156 3.06 19.82 11.07
C GLY A 156 1.75 19.47 10.36
N GLY A 157 1.79 18.61 9.34
CA GLY A 157 0.60 18.04 8.71
C GLY A 157 -0.02 16.91 9.53
N ASP A 158 -1.18 16.44 9.09
CA ASP A 158 -1.91 15.39 9.80
C ASP A 158 -1.31 13.98 9.55
N VAL A 159 -1.62 13.05 10.45
CA VAL A 159 -1.45 11.60 10.25
C VAL A 159 -2.79 10.92 10.46
N VAL A 160 -3.18 10.06 9.54
CA VAL A 160 -4.38 9.23 9.69
C VAL A 160 -4.00 7.89 10.31
N GLU A 161 -4.74 7.44 11.31
CA GLU A 161 -4.68 6.09 11.85
C GLU A 161 -6.02 5.40 11.59
N VAL A 162 -6.01 4.28 10.86
CA VAL A 162 -7.17 3.41 10.65
C VAL A 162 -6.89 2.09 11.35
N PHE A 163 -7.80 1.62 12.21
CA PHE A 163 -7.48 0.48 13.07
C PHE A 163 -8.68 -0.44 13.32
N HIS A 164 -8.37 -1.71 13.55
CA HIS A 164 -9.30 -2.68 14.09
C HIS A 164 -8.56 -3.59 15.06
N ARG A 165 -9.02 -3.61 16.31
CA ARG A 165 -8.48 -4.38 17.44
C ARG A 165 -6.98 -4.20 17.67
N ARG A 166 -6.15 -4.90 16.90
CA ARG A 166 -4.70 -5.01 17.06
C ARG A 166 -3.94 -4.49 15.85
N GLU A 167 -4.59 -4.37 14.71
CA GLU A 167 -3.96 -3.88 13.50
C GLU A 167 -4.27 -2.38 13.34
N HIS A 168 -3.20 -1.61 13.13
CA HIS A 168 -3.21 -0.16 12.98
C HIS A 168 -2.47 0.22 11.68
N ASP A 169 -3.19 0.85 10.77
CA ASP A 169 -2.66 1.41 9.53
C ASP A 169 -2.49 2.92 9.68
N PHE A 170 -1.26 3.40 9.53
CA PHE A 170 -0.92 4.82 9.55
C PHE A 170 -0.69 5.34 8.13
N LEU A 171 -1.19 6.54 7.83
CA LEU A 171 -1.01 7.20 6.54
C LEU A 171 -0.58 8.66 6.74
N THR A 172 0.51 9.06 6.09
CA THR A 172 0.98 10.46 6.06
C THR A 172 1.69 10.77 4.74
N ALA A 173 2.18 12.00 4.57
CA ALA A 173 2.98 12.39 3.41
C ALA A 173 4.23 13.18 3.83
N SER A 174 5.28 13.12 3.00
CA SER A 174 6.58 13.77 3.25
C SER A 174 6.49 15.30 3.41
N THR A 175 5.44 15.92 2.86
CA THR A 175 5.15 17.37 2.91
C THR A 175 4.02 17.71 3.89
N GLY A 176 3.60 16.73 4.70
CA GLY A 176 2.45 16.83 5.60
C GLY A 176 1.11 16.69 4.88
N LEU A 177 0.15 16.04 5.54
CA LEU A 177 -1.23 16.04 5.05
C LEU A 177 -1.87 17.39 5.37
N SER A 178 -2.29 18.10 4.32
CA SER A 178 -3.02 19.37 4.40
C SER A 178 -4.52 19.20 4.73
N ALA A 179 -5.03 18.00 4.46
CA ALA A 179 -6.39 17.60 4.80
C ALA A 179 -6.46 16.08 4.88
N ALA A 180 -7.15 15.58 5.89
CA ALA A 180 -7.45 14.17 6.05
C ALA A 180 -8.82 13.98 6.70
N HIS A 181 -9.62 13.06 6.18
CA HIS A 181 -10.92 12.72 6.78
C HIS A 181 -11.44 11.36 6.31
N GLY A 182 -12.34 10.79 7.12
CA GLY A 182 -13.11 9.61 6.75
C GLY A 182 -14.03 9.90 5.56
N GLN A 183 -14.04 8.99 4.60
CA GLN A 183 -14.92 9.03 3.44
C GLN A 183 -16.23 8.33 3.75
N ARG A 184 -17.33 8.98 3.36
CA ARG A 184 -18.64 8.36 3.47
C ARG A 184 -18.75 7.12 2.62
N GLN A 185 -19.01 6.00 3.28
CA GLN A 185 -19.28 4.75 2.60
C GLN A 185 -20.52 4.84 1.72
N THR A 186 -20.36 4.44 0.46
CA THR A 186 -21.45 4.34 -0.52
C THR A 186 -22.56 3.44 0.02
N SER A 187 -23.82 3.89 0.00
CA SER A 187 -24.94 3.03 0.39
C SER A 187 -25.11 1.87 -0.60
N ILE A 188 -25.76 0.77 -0.18
CA ILE A 188 -26.05 -0.36 -1.09
C ILE A 188 -26.78 0.11 -2.36
N GLY A 189 -27.72 1.06 -2.25
CA GLY A 189 -28.44 1.61 -3.40
C GLY A 189 -27.51 2.36 -4.38
N GLN A 190 -26.53 3.10 -3.88
CA GLN A 190 -25.50 3.75 -4.70
C GLN A 190 -24.48 2.73 -5.24
N LEU A 191 -24.16 1.68 -4.48
CA LEU A 191 -23.34 0.55 -4.93
C LEU A 191 -24.03 -0.28 -6.02
N LEU A 192 -25.36 -0.26 -6.11
CA LEU A 192 -26.10 -0.96 -7.16
C LEU A 192 -26.51 -0.05 -8.33
N GLY A 193 -26.27 1.26 -8.22
CA GLY A 193 -26.53 2.24 -9.28
C GLY A 193 -25.39 2.40 -10.29
N GLU A 194 -25.70 3.02 -11.43
CA GLU A 194 -24.71 3.40 -12.45
C GLU A 194 -23.92 4.62 -11.98
N GLY A 195 -22.69 4.39 -11.55
CA GLY A 195 -21.84 5.39 -10.90
C GLY A 195 -20.70 4.72 -10.13
N GLY A 196 -19.92 3.88 -10.81
CA GLY A 196 -18.67 3.36 -10.28
C GLY A 196 -17.52 4.25 -10.73
N GLY A 197 -16.56 4.53 -9.84
CA GLY A 197 -15.40 5.36 -10.16
C GLY A 197 -14.68 5.85 -8.91
N ALA A 198 -13.55 6.52 -9.13
CA ALA A 198 -12.86 7.27 -8.09
C ALA A 198 -13.68 8.50 -7.68
N PRO A 199 -13.58 8.96 -6.42
CA PRO A 199 -14.50 9.98 -5.91
C PRO A 199 -14.39 11.30 -6.67
N HIS A 200 -15.52 11.97 -6.84
CA HIS A 200 -15.54 13.31 -7.44
C HIS A 200 -15.10 14.36 -6.42
N ARG A 201 -14.65 15.54 -6.88
CA ARG A 201 -14.14 16.62 -6.00
C ARG A 201 -15.09 16.95 -4.83
N GLY A 202 -16.40 16.99 -5.07
CA GLY A 202 -17.40 17.25 -4.02
C GLY A 202 -17.44 16.17 -2.94
N GLU A 203 -17.24 14.90 -3.31
CA GLU A 203 -17.21 13.76 -2.36
C GLU A 203 -15.93 13.72 -1.54
N ILE A 204 -14.86 14.35 -2.03
CA ILE A 204 -13.57 14.50 -1.31
C ILE A 204 -13.61 15.68 -0.35
N ASP A 205 -14.53 16.61 -0.50
CA ASP A 205 -14.71 17.70 0.47
C ASP A 205 -15.80 17.34 1.51
N GLU A 206 -16.48 16.19 1.34
CA GLU A 206 -17.50 15.67 2.27
C GLU A 206 -16.85 14.95 3.46
N ARG A 207 -16.70 15.68 4.57
CA ARG A 207 -16.16 15.16 5.83
C ARG A 207 -17.19 14.30 6.57
N GLU A 208 -16.85 13.05 6.87
CA GLU A 208 -17.63 12.21 7.80
C GLU A 208 -16.88 12.03 9.12
N ASP A 209 -17.14 12.91 10.09
CA ASP A 209 -16.49 12.90 11.42
C ASP A 209 -17.01 11.81 12.37
N THR A 210 -18.08 11.12 11.98
CA THR A 210 -18.90 10.33 12.92
C THR A 210 -19.05 8.86 12.54
N SER A 211 -18.36 8.40 11.50
CA SER A 211 -18.46 7.02 11.04
C SER A 211 -17.19 6.22 11.32
N LEU A 212 -17.41 5.00 11.79
CA LEU A 212 -16.43 3.92 11.81
C LEU A 212 -16.23 3.43 10.37
N THR A 213 -15.57 4.25 9.55
CA THR A 213 -15.29 3.95 8.15
C THR A 213 -13.83 3.56 7.93
N PRO A 214 -13.58 2.48 7.19
CA PRO A 214 -12.24 2.09 6.72
C PRO A 214 -11.72 2.95 5.56
N ASP A 215 -12.60 3.76 4.94
CA ASP A 215 -12.28 4.54 3.75
C ASP A 215 -11.92 5.96 4.18
N VAL A 216 -10.80 6.48 3.69
CA VAL A 216 -10.30 7.83 4.00
C VAL A 216 -9.84 8.53 2.73
N VAL A 217 -9.93 9.85 2.72
CA VAL A 217 -9.34 10.67 1.67
C VAL A 217 -8.36 11.65 2.30
N VAL A 218 -7.18 11.76 1.67
CA VAL A 218 -6.12 12.66 2.13
C VAL A 218 -5.63 13.55 0.99
N ARG A 219 -5.12 14.74 1.35
CA ARG A 219 -4.44 15.67 0.44
C ARG A 219 -3.07 16.05 0.96
N ALA A 220 -2.07 16.01 0.10
CA ALA A 220 -0.72 16.44 0.40
C ALA A 220 -0.23 17.44 -0.66
N PRO A 221 0.32 18.60 -0.26
CA PRO A 221 0.87 19.55 -1.22
C PRO A 221 2.15 19.00 -1.84
N PHE A 222 2.40 19.34 -3.09
CA PHE A 222 3.68 19.02 -3.71
C PHE A 222 4.78 19.99 -3.25
N GLU A 223 5.96 19.47 -2.92
CA GLU A 223 7.16 20.26 -2.75
C GLU A 223 7.76 20.57 -4.12
N ARG A 224 8.10 21.82 -4.37
CA ARG A 224 8.72 22.24 -5.63
C ARG A 224 10.24 22.32 -5.51
N ASP A 225 10.93 21.55 -6.35
CA ASP A 225 12.36 21.67 -6.58
C ASP A 225 12.64 21.97 -8.05
N GLY A 226 13.02 23.22 -8.34
CA GLY A 226 13.25 23.69 -9.71
C GLY A 226 12.03 23.55 -10.63
N ARG A 227 12.09 22.58 -11.55
CA ARG A 227 11.04 22.28 -12.55
C ARG A 227 10.25 21.00 -12.23
N THR A 228 10.52 20.40 -11.08
CA THR A 228 9.84 19.20 -10.62
C THR A 228 9.09 19.49 -9.35
N GLU A 229 7.93 18.86 -9.22
CA GLU A 229 7.10 18.89 -8.03
C GLU A 229 7.01 17.45 -7.52
N ARG A 230 7.27 17.24 -6.23
CA ARG A 230 7.36 15.88 -5.65
C ARG A 230 6.70 15.77 -4.28
N VAL A 231 6.23 14.57 -3.97
CA VAL A 231 5.70 14.19 -2.65
C VAL A 231 5.76 12.68 -2.49
N THR A 232 5.96 12.19 -1.26
CA THR A 232 5.89 10.77 -0.94
C THR A 232 4.74 10.51 0.01
N LEU A 233 3.77 9.69 -0.41
CA LEU A 233 2.74 9.13 0.47
C LEU A 233 3.31 7.89 1.17
N VAL A 234 3.04 7.76 2.46
CA VAL A 234 3.59 6.70 3.31
C VAL A 234 2.46 5.99 4.03
N SER A 235 2.29 4.70 3.74
CA SER A 235 1.36 3.79 4.43
C SER A 235 2.16 2.81 5.27
N ARG A 236 1.87 2.70 6.56
CA ARG A 236 2.53 1.77 7.48
C ARG A 236 1.51 0.95 8.24
N THR A 237 1.65 -0.38 8.23
CA THR A 237 0.80 -1.26 9.03
C THR A 237 1.56 -1.79 10.23
N VAL A 238 0.96 -1.71 11.41
CA VAL A 238 1.54 -2.18 12.67
C VAL A 238 0.54 -3.09 13.38
N VAL A 239 1.00 -4.24 13.86
CA VAL A 239 0.19 -5.15 14.67
C VAL A 239 0.66 -5.10 16.12
N ASP A 240 -0.27 -4.96 17.06
CA ASP A 240 0.00 -5.10 18.48
C ASP A 240 0.38 -6.55 18.80
N ASP A 241 1.49 -6.76 19.51
CA ASP A 241 1.87 -8.06 20.07
C ASP A 241 0.78 -8.61 21.00
N GLU A 242 0.68 -9.94 21.13
CA GLU A 242 -0.35 -10.56 21.98
C GLU A 242 -0.23 -10.04 23.42
N PRO A 243 -1.34 -9.70 24.09
CA PRO A 243 -1.30 -9.63 25.54
C PRO A 243 -1.07 -11.06 26.02
N THR A 244 0.15 -11.39 26.44
CA THR A 244 0.44 -12.62 27.16
C THR A 244 -0.47 -12.70 28.38
N GLY A 245 -1.53 -13.49 28.26
CA GLY A 245 -2.43 -13.97 29.32
C GLY A 245 -2.56 -13.14 30.59
N SER A 246 -3.52 -12.21 30.62
CA SER A 246 -4.50 -12.03 31.70
C SER A 246 -5.26 -10.74 31.45
N GLY A 247 -6.52 -10.84 31.01
CA GLY A 247 -7.38 -9.67 30.89
C GLY A 247 -7.48 -8.93 32.24
N PRO A 248 -7.58 -7.59 32.23
CA PRO A 248 -7.60 -6.80 33.45
C PRO A 248 -8.76 -7.22 34.34
N ARG A 249 -8.47 -7.45 35.62
CA ARG A 249 -9.53 -7.63 36.63
C ARG A 249 -10.22 -6.28 36.82
N PRO A 250 -11.55 -6.18 36.75
CA PRO A 250 -12.25 -4.92 36.98
C PRO A 250 -12.07 -4.51 38.44
N GLY A 251 -11.25 -3.49 38.73
CA GLY A 251 -11.06 -3.01 40.11
C GLY A 251 -10.15 -1.80 40.32
N ASP A 252 -9.03 -1.68 39.58
CA ASP A 252 -7.99 -0.69 39.94
C ASP A 252 -7.94 0.49 38.96
N ALA A 253 -8.51 1.62 39.38
CA ALA A 253 -8.52 2.87 38.61
C ALA A 253 -7.11 3.46 38.37
N GLY A 254 -6.13 3.11 39.21
CA GLY A 254 -4.73 3.51 39.03
C GLY A 254 -3.99 2.71 37.95
N GLU A 255 -4.39 1.45 37.73
CA GLU A 255 -3.81 0.57 36.71
C GLU A 255 -4.29 1.00 35.31
N GLN A 256 -5.58 1.36 35.18
CA GLN A 256 -6.16 1.86 33.93
C GLN A 256 -5.54 3.18 33.43
N ILE A 257 -5.08 4.06 34.32
CA ILE A 257 -4.38 5.30 33.92
C ILE A 257 -2.96 4.96 33.43
N GLY A 258 -2.29 4.01 34.08
CA GLY A 258 -0.98 3.52 33.65
C GLY A 258 -1.02 2.87 32.27
N ASP A 259 -2.02 2.02 32.02
CA ASP A 259 -2.22 1.36 30.72
C ASP A 259 -2.47 2.36 29.60
N ARG A 260 -3.33 3.36 29.82
CA ARG A 260 -3.59 4.41 28.82
C ARG A 260 -2.37 5.26 28.51
N LEU A 261 -1.58 5.63 29.52
CA LEU A 261 -0.32 6.36 29.31
C LEU A 261 0.70 5.54 28.53
N ALA A 262 0.71 4.21 28.73
CA ALA A 262 1.55 3.30 27.97
C ALA A 262 1.06 3.18 26.51
N GLU A 263 -0.24 3.04 26.29
CA GLU A 263 -0.85 3.02 24.95
C GLU A 263 -0.58 4.32 24.18
N ASP A 264 -0.77 5.48 24.83
CA ASP A 264 -0.51 6.78 24.22
C ASP A 264 0.98 6.95 23.87
N ALA A 265 1.90 6.54 24.76
CA ALA A 265 3.33 6.59 24.48
C ALA A 265 3.77 5.63 23.34
N VAL A 266 3.09 4.48 23.21
CA VAL A 266 3.31 3.56 22.08
C VAL A 266 2.79 4.20 20.79
N ARG A 267 1.61 4.81 20.82
CA ARG A 267 1.03 5.51 19.68
C ARG A 267 1.91 6.69 19.23
N ASP A 268 2.37 7.52 20.15
CA ASP A 268 3.29 8.63 19.87
C ASP A 268 4.57 8.15 19.18
N ARG A 269 5.11 7.00 19.60
CA ARG A 269 6.28 6.40 18.95
C ARG A 269 5.96 5.94 17.52
N ARG A 270 4.78 5.36 17.28
CA ARG A 270 4.34 4.95 15.93
C ARG A 270 4.16 6.15 15.01
N LEU A 271 3.54 7.23 15.51
CA LEU A 271 3.37 8.50 14.80
C LEU A 271 4.72 9.14 14.46
N ALA A 272 5.65 9.16 15.41
CA ALA A 272 7.01 9.65 15.17
C ALA A 272 7.75 8.79 14.13
N ALA A 273 7.60 7.46 14.19
CA ALA A 273 8.27 6.56 13.27
C ALA A 273 7.75 6.71 11.82
N VAL A 274 6.44 6.73 11.60
CA VAL A 274 5.88 6.92 10.25
C VAL A 274 6.26 8.29 9.67
N SER A 275 6.28 9.33 10.50
CA SER A 275 6.70 10.68 10.11
C SER A 275 8.18 10.75 9.77
N GLN A 276 9.03 10.07 10.55
CA GLN A 276 10.46 9.97 10.27
C GLN A 276 10.72 9.24 8.94
N THR A 277 10.01 8.14 8.68
CA THR A 277 10.11 7.41 7.40
C THR A 277 9.68 8.29 6.23
N ALA A 278 8.59 9.04 6.36
CA ALA A 278 8.15 9.98 5.32
C ALA A 278 9.18 11.08 5.02
N ALA A 279 9.82 11.62 6.05
CA ALA A 279 10.90 12.60 5.88
C ALA A 279 12.18 11.99 5.28
N ALA A 280 12.52 10.74 5.66
CA ALA A 280 13.70 10.04 5.15
C ALA A 280 13.61 9.68 3.67
N HIS A 281 12.38 9.58 3.15
CA HIS A 281 12.08 9.16 1.78
C HIS A 281 11.34 10.24 0.96
N ALA A 282 11.67 11.51 1.17
CA ALA A 282 10.98 12.64 0.55
C ALA A 282 11.37 12.91 -0.92
N ASP A 283 12.46 12.31 -1.41
CA ASP A 283 13.01 12.53 -2.74
C ASP A 283 13.36 11.25 -3.50
N THR A 284 13.49 11.35 -4.83
CA THR A 284 13.71 10.20 -5.70
C THR A 284 15.03 9.48 -5.41
N ASP A 285 16.08 10.20 -4.99
CA ASP A 285 17.39 9.60 -4.73
C ASP A 285 17.36 8.77 -3.45
N SER A 286 16.65 9.25 -2.41
CA SER A 286 16.43 8.51 -1.17
C SER A 286 15.62 7.22 -1.38
N ILE A 287 14.62 7.25 -2.27
CA ILE A 287 13.83 6.06 -2.65
C ILE A 287 14.70 5.06 -3.40
N ARG A 288 15.51 5.52 -4.35
CA ARG A 288 16.43 4.66 -5.12
C ARG A 288 17.53 4.05 -4.25
N ALA A 289 18.05 4.81 -3.30
CA ALA A 289 19.02 4.29 -2.34
C ALA A 289 18.42 3.15 -1.51
N ALA A 290 17.21 3.34 -0.97
CA ALA A 290 16.50 2.31 -0.22
C ALA A 290 16.16 1.07 -1.07
N ALA A 291 15.86 1.27 -2.36
CA ALA A 291 15.64 0.18 -3.31
C ALA A 291 16.91 -0.62 -3.60
N ALA A 292 18.05 0.07 -3.75
CA ALA A 292 19.34 -0.57 -4.02
C ALA A 292 19.80 -1.46 -2.87
N GLU A 293 19.50 -1.11 -1.62
CA GLU A 293 19.75 -1.94 -0.44
C GLU A 293 18.97 -3.26 -0.45
N ARG A 294 17.89 -3.33 -1.25
CA ARG A 294 17.00 -4.49 -1.41
C ARG A 294 17.20 -5.22 -2.74
N ALA A 295 18.23 -4.87 -3.51
CA ALA A 295 18.56 -5.59 -4.73
C ALA A 295 19.15 -6.96 -4.37
N PRO A 296 18.71 -8.06 -5.00
CA PRO A 296 19.31 -9.36 -4.78
C PRO A 296 20.77 -9.36 -5.28
N SER A 297 21.66 -9.96 -4.50
CA SER A 297 23.08 -10.06 -4.85
C SER A 297 23.32 -11.22 -5.80
N VAL A 298 23.70 -10.93 -7.06
CA VAL A 298 24.07 -11.95 -8.05
C VAL A 298 25.56 -11.86 -8.38
N PRO A 299 26.36 -12.93 -8.23
CA PRO A 299 27.77 -12.92 -8.59
C PRO A 299 28.01 -12.66 -10.08
N ASP A 300 29.08 -11.90 -10.40
CA ASP A 300 29.41 -11.51 -11.78
C ASP A 300 29.61 -12.70 -12.74
N ALA A 301 29.97 -13.87 -12.22
CA ALA A 301 30.22 -15.07 -13.02
C ALA A 301 28.93 -15.78 -13.49
N VAL A 302 27.77 -15.45 -12.91
CA VAL A 302 26.50 -16.11 -13.21
C VAL A 302 25.99 -15.71 -14.59
N PRO A 303 25.63 -16.65 -15.48
CA PRO A 303 25.05 -16.33 -16.76
C PRO A 303 23.65 -15.71 -16.60
N ARG A 304 23.30 -14.76 -17.47
CA ARG A 304 21.98 -14.08 -17.47
C ARG A 304 21.65 -13.44 -16.11
N GLN A 305 22.58 -12.67 -15.56
CA GLN A 305 22.47 -12.03 -14.25
C GLN A 305 21.11 -11.35 -14.01
N GLU A 306 20.63 -10.54 -14.96
CA GLU A 306 19.32 -9.87 -14.87
C GLU A 306 18.14 -10.85 -14.68
N THR A 307 18.18 -12.01 -15.35
CA THR A 307 17.15 -13.05 -15.18
C THR A 307 17.23 -13.68 -13.80
N VAL A 308 18.44 -14.02 -13.33
CA VAL A 308 18.66 -14.60 -12.01
C VAL A 308 18.26 -13.60 -10.91
N ALA A 309 18.62 -12.33 -11.05
CA ALA A 309 18.24 -11.28 -10.13
C ALA A 309 16.72 -11.10 -10.08
N SER A 310 16.05 -11.13 -11.24
CA SER A 310 14.59 -11.10 -11.28
C SER A 310 13.96 -12.32 -10.58
N ASP A 311 14.51 -13.52 -10.77
CA ASP A 311 14.02 -14.74 -10.12
C ASP A 311 14.21 -14.68 -8.60
N LEU A 312 15.38 -14.22 -8.13
CA LEU A 312 15.65 -14.03 -6.70
C LEU A 312 14.73 -12.99 -6.08
N ARG A 313 14.50 -11.85 -6.74
CA ARG A 313 13.52 -10.86 -6.28
C ARG A 313 12.13 -11.48 -6.14
N VAL A 314 11.68 -12.27 -7.11
CA VAL A 314 10.37 -12.94 -7.03
C VAL A 314 10.33 -13.92 -5.85
N LEU A 315 11.39 -14.68 -5.62
CA LEU A 315 11.47 -15.58 -4.48
C LEU A 315 11.40 -14.83 -3.15
N GLU A 316 12.15 -13.73 -3.00
CA GLU A 316 12.11 -12.88 -1.80
C GLU A 316 10.71 -12.31 -1.55
N LEU A 317 10.06 -11.76 -2.59
CA LEU A 317 8.71 -11.19 -2.49
C LEU A 317 7.64 -12.19 -2.06
N LEU A 318 7.80 -13.48 -2.43
CA LEU A 318 6.81 -14.52 -2.16
C LEU A 318 7.14 -15.38 -0.93
N THR A 319 8.22 -15.08 -0.21
CA THR A 319 8.67 -15.85 0.96
C THR A 319 8.24 -15.16 2.25
N ALA A 320 7.52 -15.88 3.09
CA ALA A 320 7.17 -15.43 4.43
C ALA A 320 8.36 -15.56 5.40
N GLU A 321 8.30 -14.88 6.55
CA GLU A 321 9.34 -15.00 7.61
C GLU A 321 9.56 -16.46 8.07
N SER A 322 8.51 -17.28 8.00
CA SER A 322 8.58 -18.72 8.30
C SER A 322 9.39 -19.54 7.28
N GLY A 323 9.79 -18.95 6.15
CA GLY A 323 10.41 -19.61 5.00
C GLY A 323 9.42 -20.27 4.05
N GLY A 324 8.11 -20.27 4.36
CA GLY A 324 7.07 -20.76 3.48
C GLY A 324 6.80 -19.80 2.31
N ARG A 325 6.54 -20.34 1.12
CA ARG A 325 6.19 -19.55 -0.06
C ARG A 325 4.72 -19.65 -0.41
N ILE A 326 4.18 -18.55 -0.92
CA ILE A 326 2.80 -18.49 -1.42
C ILE A 326 2.75 -18.86 -2.90
N ALA A 327 1.71 -19.60 -3.30
CA ALA A 327 1.51 -19.98 -4.70
C ALA A 327 0.96 -18.82 -5.55
N GLY A 328 0.34 -17.85 -4.89
CA GLY A 328 -0.21 -16.66 -5.51
C GLY A 328 -0.63 -15.64 -4.44
N PRO A 329 -0.50 -14.34 -4.76
CA PRO A 329 -0.76 -13.25 -3.82
C PRO A 329 -2.24 -13.05 -3.50
N GLU A 330 -3.14 -13.47 -4.39
CA GLU A 330 -4.57 -13.27 -4.23
C GLU A 330 -5.29 -14.48 -3.61
N PHE A 331 -5.99 -14.21 -2.52
CA PHE A 331 -6.97 -15.11 -1.95
C PHE A 331 -8.36 -14.78 -2.51
N ASP A 332 -9.01 -15.73 -3.21
CA ASP A 332 -10.44 -15.68 -3.52
C ASP A 332 -11.22 -16.14 -2.29
N PRO A 333 -11.77 -15.22 -1.48
CA PRO A 333 -12.42 -15.58 -0.23
C PRO A 333 -13.80 -16.19 -0.46
N PHE A 334 -14.33 -16.10 -1.68
CA PHE A 334 -15.65 -16.59 -2.03
C PHE A 334 -15.59 -17.89 -2.83
N TYR A 335 -14.38 -18.41 -3.12
CA TYR A 335 -14.15 -19.60 -3.96
C TYR A 335 -14.93 -19.54 -5.28
N ALA A 336 -15.15 -18.34 -5.79
CA ALA A 336 -16.01 -18.08 -6.93
C ALA A 336 -15.30 -18.39 -8.26
N ALA A 337 -13.98 -18.24 -8.31
CA ALA A 337 -13.23 -18.32 -9.56
C ALA A 337 -11.79 -18.86 -9.41
N SER A 338 -11.16 -18.76 -8.25
CA SER A 338 -9.95 -19.55 -7.92
C SER A 338 -10.25 -20.59 -6.84
N GLY A 339 -9.48 -21.68 -6.80
CA GLY A 339 -9.64 -22.73 -5.78
C GLY A 339 -9.36 -22.29 -4.34
N GLY A 340 -9.11 -20.99 -4.11
CA GLY A 340 -8.92 -20.39 -2.80
C GLY A 340 -7.60 -20.75 -2.12
N TYR A 341 -6.62 -21.29 -2.84
CA TYR A 341 -5.31 -21.62 -2.27
C TYR A 341 -4.32 -20.51 -2.60
N GLY A 342 -4.16 -19.56 -1.67
CA GLY A 342 -3.03 -18.62 -1.66
C GLY A 342 -1.72 -19.25 -1.16
N TYR A 343 -1.66 -20.58 -1.00
CA TYR A 343 -0.53 -21.29 -0.43
C TYR A 343 -0.08 -22.42 -1.34
N THR A 344 1.23 -22.65 -1.39
CA THR A 344 1.81 -23.82 -2.04
C THR A 344 1.58 -25.05 -1.15
N TRP A 345 1.08 -26.15 -1.71
CA TRP A 345 0.98 -27.41 -0.97
C TRP A 345 2.39 -27.89 -0.59
N PHE A 346 2.57 -28.43 0.62
CA PHE A 346 3.88 -28.86 1.15
C PHE A 346 4.70 -29.72 0.17
N ARG A 347 4.04 -30.55 -0.64
CA ARG A 347 4.68 -31.39 -1.64
C ARG A 347 5.25 -30.56 -2.79
N ASP A 348 4.45 -29.63 -3.30
CA ASP A 348 4.82 -28.78 -4.43
C ASP A 348 5.92 -27.79 -3.99
N GLU A 349 5.85 -27.33 -2.73
CA GLU A 349 6.87 -26.50 -2.09
C GLU A 349 8.20 -27.26 -1.91
N ALA A 350 8.14 -28.53 -1.49
CA ALA A 350 9.34 -29.37 -1.37
C ALA A 350 9.99 -29.63 -2.74
N GLU A 351 9.20 -29.82 -3.80
CA GLU A 351 9.69 -29.98 -5.16
C GLU A 351 10.36 -28.69 -5.67
N ALA A 352 9.70 -27.55 -5.52
CA ALA A 352 10.26 -26.24 -5.87
C ALA A 352 11.56 -25.95 -5.10
N SER A 353 11.58 -26.22 -3.79
CA SER A 353 12.76 -26.05 -2.93
C SER A 353 13.92 -26.93 -3.38
N SER A 354 13.65 -28.19 -3.74
CA SER A 354 14.68 -29.11 -4.23
C SER A 354 15.27 -28.66 -5.57
N ALA A 355 14.43 -28.14 -6.47
CA ALA A 355 14.89 -27.60 -7.75
C ALA A 355 15.75 -26.34 -7.56
N LEU A 356 15.36 -25.45 -6.65
CA LEU A 356 16.14 -24.26 -6.33
C LEU A 356 17.48 -24.58 -5.66
N LEU A 357 17.51 -25.56 -4.75
CA LEU A 357 18.77 -26.02 -4.14
C LEU A 357 19.75 -26.54 -5.20
N ALA A 358 19.26 -27.37 -6.13
CA ALA A 358 20.08 -27.87 -7.24
C ALA A 358 20.58 -26.73 -8.15
N ALA A 359 19.72 -25.75 -8.46
CA ALA A 359 20.11 -24.57 -9.24
C ALA A 359 21.13 -23.70 -8.50
N SER A 360 20.96 -23.52 -7.19
CA SER A 360 21.88 -22.77 -6.34
C SER A 360 23.27 -23.40 -6.34
N GLU A 361 23.36 -24.72 -6.19
CA GLU A 361 24.63 -25.47 -6.28
C GLU A 361 25.28 -25.34 -7.66
N GLU A 362 24.51 -25.36 -8.75
CA GLU A 362 25.02 -25.22 -10.13
C GLU A 362 25.54 -23.80 -10.42
N LEU A 363 24.85 -22.78 -9.89
CA LEU A 363 25.16 -21.37 -10.11
C LEU A 363 26.15 -20.79 -9.09
N GLY A 364 26.41 -21.50 -7.98
CA GLY A 364 27.25 -21.02 -6.89
C GLY A 364 26.62 -19.85 -6.13
N LEU A 365 25.31 -19.93 -5.90
CA LEU A 365 24.56 -18.97 -5.08
C LEU A 365 24.46 -19.51 -3.64
N ASP A 366 24.29 -18.63 -2.65
CA ASP A 366 24.10 -18.98 -1.24
C ASP A 366 22.63 -18.81 -0.81
#